data_AF-D7M1P0-F1
#
_entry.id   AF-D7M1P0-F1
#
_cell.length_a   1.000
_cell.length_b   1.000
_cell.length_c   1.000
_cell.angle_alpha   90.00
_cell.angle_beta   90.00
_cell.angle_gamma   90.00
#
_symmetry.space_group_name_H-M   'P 1'
#
loop_
_entity.id
_entity.type
_entity.pdbx_description
1 polymer ?
#
loop_
_entity_poly.entity_id
_entity_poly.type
_entity_poly.pdbx_seq_one_letter_code
_entity_poly.pdbx_strand_id
1 'polypeptide(L)' 'MTSMKLHILALFVIVSFLVSAQSTRIMDASSDCEFKGPCHKKEDCYDSCGVNKPPFNNALCVPGRDSFQCCCILS' A
#
# COMPACT_ATOMS: atom_id res chain seq x y z
N MET A 1 34.40 26.73 -13.19
CA MET A 1 32.95 26.73 -12.89
C MET A 1 32.19 25.80 -13.85
N THR A 2 32.53 24.50 -13.88
CA THR A 2 31.89 23.50 -14.76
C THR A 2 31.75 22.14 -14.07
N SER A 3 32.66 21.82 -13.14
CA SER A 3 32.62 20.58 -12.35
C SER A 3 31.39 20.47 -11.42
N MET A 4 31.03 21.52 -10.65
CA MET A 4 29.89 21.44 -9.72
C MET A 4 28.54 21.19 -10.39
N LYS A 5 28.34 21.70 -11.62
CA LYS A 5 27.07 21.58 -12.35
C LYS A 5 26.82 20.13 -12.81
N LEU A 6 27.89 19.40 -13.16
CA LEU A 6 27.84 17.98 -13.49
C LEU A 6 27.53 17.10 -12.27
N HIS A 7 28.11 17.42 -11.11
CA HIS A 7 27.82 16.70 -9.86
C HIS A 7 26.36 16.88 -9.40
N ILE A 8 25.81 18.10 -9.55
CA ILE A 8 24.40 18.37 -9.25
C ILE A 8 23.49 17.58 -10.19
N LEU A 9 23.74 17.59 -11.50
CA LEU A 9 22.97 16.81 -12.47
C LEU A 9 23.03 15.30 -12.17
N ALA A 10 24.20 14.77 -11.82
CA ALA A 10 24.35 13.37 -11.44
C ALA A 10 23.52 13.02 -10.19
N LEU A 11 23.52 13.89 -9.18
CA LEU A 11 22.69 13.70 -7.98
C LEU A 11 21.19 13.71 -8.30
N PHE A 12 20.73 14.63 -9.15
CA PHE A 12 19.32 14.67 -9.59
C PHE A 12 18.89 13.39 -10.31
N VAL A 13 19.77 12.85 -11.17
CA VAL A 13 19.51 11.59 -11.87
C VAL A 13 19.40 10.43 -10.88
N ILE A 14 20.34 10.30 -9.94
CA ILE A 14 20.33 9.24 -8.92
C ILE A 14 19.05 9.31 -8.05
N VAL A 15 18.67 10.51 -7.58
CA VAL A 15 17.46 10.70 -6.77
C VAL A 15 16.20 10.35 -7.56
N SER A 16 16.12 10.71 -8.84
CA SER A 16 14.98 10.37 -9.69
C SER A 16 14.79 8.86 -9.84
N PHE A 17 15.88 8.10 -9.96
CA PHE A 17 15.84 6.64 -9.99
C PHE A 17 15.38 6.03 -8.65
N LEU A 18 15.83 6.57 -7.51
CA LEU A 18 15.42 6.11 -6.18
C LEU A 18 13.93 6.36 -5.91
N VAL A 19 13.40 7.52 -6.30
CA VAL A 19 11.97 7.83 -6.18
C VAL A 19 11.11 6.90 -7.05
N SER A 20 11.59 6.58 -8.26
CA SER A 20 10.90 5.66 -9.17
C SER A 20 10.86 4.22 -8.64
N ALA A 21 11.93 3.77 -7.97
CA ALA A 21 12.01 2.43 -7.37
C ALA A 21 11.17 2.27 -6.08
N GLN A 22 10.84 3.36 -5.39
CA GLN A 22 9.98 3.31 -4.20
C GLN A 22 8.48 3.35 -4.57
N SER A 23 8.12 3.96 -5.69
CA SER A 23 6.72 4.08 -6.15
C SER A 23 6.05 2.73 -6.44
N THR A 24 6.83 1.71 -6.82
CA THR A 24 6.32 0.35 -7.09
C THR A 24 6.01 -0.49 -5.84
N ARG A 25 6.16 0.06 -4.63
CA ARG A 25 5.75 -0.64 -3.39
C ARG A 25 4.45 -0.15 -2.78
N ILE A 26 3.73 0.75 -3.46
CA ILE A 26 2.43 1.22 -3.00
C ILE A 26 1.34 0.34 -3.63
N MET A 27 1.10 -0.78 -2.94
CA MET A 27 -0.20 -1.46 -2.83
C MET A 27 -0.84 -2.02 -4.12
N ASP A 28 -0.17 -2.97 -4.76
CA ASP A 28 -0.84 -4.02 -5.56
C ASP A 28 -1.46 -5.10 -4.64
N ALA A 29 -2.26 -4.69 -3.66
CA ALA A 29 -3.14 -5.59 -2.89
C ALA A 29 -4.60 -5.50 -3.36
N SER A 30 -4.87 -4.77 -4.45
CA SER A 30 -6.23 -4.43 -4.87
C SER A 30 -6.92 -5.50 -5.72
N SER A 31 -6.24 -6.54 -6.20
CA SER A 31 -6.91 -7.62 -6.95
C SER A 31 -7.56 -8.67 -6.04
N ASP A 32 -7.00 -8.92 -4.86
CA ASP A 32 -7.39 -10.05 -3.99
C ASP A 32 -8.17 -9.59 -2.75
N CYS A 33 -8.67 -8.36 -2.78
CA CYS A 33 -9.25 -7.66 -1.65
C CYS A 33 -10.74 -7.39 -1.83
N GLU A 34 -11.56 -7.95 -0.94
CA GLU A 34 -12.98 -7.57 -0.82
C GLU A 34 -13.15 -6.50 0.27
N PHE A 35 -13.61 -5.31 -0.13
CA PHE A 35 -13.78 -4.20 0.80
C PHE A 35 -15.05 -4.33 1.64
N LYS A 36 -14.94 -4.22 2.97
CA LYS A 36 -16.06 -4.35 3.91
C LYS A 36 -16.06 -3.28 4.99
N GLY A 37 -16.97 -2.31 4.88
CA GLY A 37 -17.22 -1.34 5.94
C GLY A 37 -16.00 -0.54 6.41
N PRO A 38 -16.18 0.38 7.37
CA PRO A 38 -15.10 1.16 7.95
C PRO A 38 -14.34 0.38 9.03
N CYS A 39 -13.09 0.77 9.30
CA CYS A 39 -12.28 0.24 10.39
C CYS A 39 -11.43 1.33 11.05
N HIS A 40 -11.00 1.11 12.29
CA HIS A 40 -9.96 1.92 12.93
C HIS A 40 -8.64 1.16 13.07
N LYS A 41 -8.72 -0.16 13.22
CA LYS A 41 -7.58 -1.07 13.35
C LYS A 41 -7.85 -2.38 12.61
N LYS A 42 -6.80 -3.17 12.42
CA LYS A 42 -6.86 -4.44 11.67
C LYS A 42 -7.84 -5.44 12.28
N GLU A 43 -7.91 -5.49 13.61
CA GLU A 43 -8.72 -6.46 14.34
C GLU A 43 -10.22 -6.25 14.14
N ASP A 44 -10.65 -5.00 13.87
CA ASP A 44 -12.06 -4.68 13.57
C ASP A 44 -12.55 -5.41 12.30
N CYS A 45 -11.60 -5.77 11.43
CA CYS A 45 -11.87 -6.45 10.17
C CYS A 45 -11.91 -7.97 10.30
N TYR A 46 -11.41 -8.56 11.39
CA TYR A 46 -11.36 -10.02 11.54
C TYR A 46 -12.74 -10.65 11.61
N ASP A 47 -13.65 -10.04 12.39
CA ASP A 47 -15.03 -10.49 12.50
C ASP A 47 -15.80 -10.21 11.20
N SER A 48 -15.60 -9.03 10.61
CA SER A 48 -16.25 -8.61 9.36
C SER A 48 -15.87 -9.47 8.15
N CYS A 49 -14.60 -9.89 8.09
CA CYS A 49 -14.07 -10.76 7.03
C CYS A 49 -14.17 -12.24 7.39
N GLY A 50 -14.52 -12.61 8.63
CA GLY A 50 -14.54 -14.01 9.07
C GLY A 50 -13.18 -14.68 8.91
N VAL A 51 -12.09 -14.00 9.27
CA VAL A 51 -10.71 -14.48 9.08
C VAL A 51 -10.55 -15.89 9.66
N ASN A 52 -9.86 -16.77 8.91
CA ASN A 52 -9.75 -18.22 9.14
C ASN A 52 -10.95 -19.06 8.67
N LYS A 53 -11.95 -18.46 8.01
CA LYS A 53 -13.01 -19.16 7.29
C LYS A 53 -12.89 -18.87 5.80
N PRO A 54 -12.96 -19.89 4.93
CA PRO A 54 -13.01 -19.66 3.50
C PRO A 54 -14.15 -18.68 3.13
N PRO A 55 -13.91 -17.73 2.21
CA PRO A 55 -12.74 -17.63 1.35
C PRO A 55 -11.59 -16.77 1.90
N PHE A 56 -11.69 -16.20 3.11
CA PHE A 56 -10.74 -15.19 3.59
C PHE A 56 -9.75 -15.73 4.62
N ASN A 57 -8.45 -15.56 4.38
CA ASN A 57 -7.40 -15.99 5.32
C ASN A 57 -6.83 -14.85 6.16
N ASN A 58 -7.11 -13.59 5.78
CA ASN A 58 -6.55 -12.43 6.44
C ASN A 58 -7.40 -11.19 6.14
N ALA A 59 -7.18 -10.12 6.91
CA ALA A 59 -7.81 -8.83 6.66
C ALA A 59 -6.83 -7.70 6.97
N LEU A 60 -6.99 -6.57 6.29
CA LEU A 60 -6.23 -5.34 6.54
C LEU A 60 -7.19 -4.17 6.75
N CYS A 61 -6.76 -3.18 7.52
CA CYS A 61 -7.43 -1.89 7.58
C CYS A 61 -6.63 -0.90 6.72
N VAL A 62 -7.18 -0.51 5.58
CA VAL A 62 -6.48 0.29 4.55
C VAL A 62 -7.16 1.65 4.37
N PRO A 63 -6.41 2.71 4.04
CA PRO A 63 -7.00 4.02 3.78
C PRO A 63 -7.92 3.97 2.55
N GLY A 64 -9.20 4.30 2.73
CA GLY A 64 -10.16 4.53 1.65
C GLY A 64 -10.29 6.02 1.30
N ARG A 65 -11.29 6.37 0.48
CA ARG A 65 -11.49 7.76 0.01
C ARG A 65 -11.80 8.74 1.16
N ASP A 66 -12.67 8.33 2.09
CA ASP A 66 -13.18 9.19 3.16
C ASP A 66 -12.88 8.64 4.57
N SER A 67 -12.61 7.34 4.68
CA SER A 67 -12.31 6.65 5.93
C SER A 67 -11.47 5.41 5.65
N PHE A 68 -10.84 4.85 6.68
CA PHE A 68 -10.21 3.55 6.58
C PHE A 68 -11.29 2.46 6.39
N GLN A 69 -11.01 1.50 5.52
CA GLN A 69 -11.92 0.41 5.19
C GLN A 69 -11.24 -0.94 5.37
N CYS A 70 -12.03 -1.95 5.75
CA CYS A 70 -11.50 -3.31 5.79
C CYS A 70 -11.29 -3.83 4.38
N CYS A 71 -10.18 -4.52 4.21
CA CYS A 71 -9.77 -5.23 3.03
C CYS A 71 -9.64 -6.71 3.39
N CYS A 72 -10.62 -7.53 3.01
CA CYS A 72 -10.62 -8.97 3.25
C CYS A 72 -9.79 -9.68 2.17
N ILE A 73 -8.73 -10.37 2.56
CA ILE A 73 -7.80 -11.03 1.63
C ILE A 73 -8.29 -12.45 1.37
N LEU A 74 -8.53 -12.74 0.10
CA LEU A 74 -8.89 -14.08 -0.37
C LEU A 74 -7.71 -15.04 -0.20
N SER A 75 -8.01 -16.29 0.15
CA SER A 75 -7.03 -17.33 0.45
C SER A 75 -6.51 -18.08 -0.75
#